data_AF-A0A2D0AFM4-F1
#
_entry.id   AF-A0A2D0AFM4-F1
#
_cell.length_a   1.000
_cell.length_b   1.000
_cell.length_c   1.000
_cell.angle_alpha   90.00
_cell.angle_beta   90.00
_cell.angle_gamma   90.00
#
_symmetry.space_group_name_H-M   'P 1'
#
loop_
_entity.id
_entity.type
_entity.pdbx_description
1 polymer ?
#
loop_
_entity_poly.entity_id
_entity_poly.type
_entity_poly.pdbx_seq_one_letter_code
_entity_poly.pdbx_strand_id
1 'polypeptide(L)'
;MTTALAACCGSTACDCNDTFADAVGLRFDTLGTSSSPAFKVSELRTVFLVRRLLRPDAQQLLLADTVQLERTTLQARQPLILNNTTPFSQAGNRKLDQYAYRVYLAPTRTAKIHSFDYAIDSVQLTTEYQADGCCTCFNNTRKLVYVNGSASPINLKDADGENGLVELNVLRKP
;
A
#
# COMPACT_ATOMS: atom_id res chain seq x y z
N MET A 1 9.04 42.47 -22.22
CA MET A 1 8.92 41.35 -23.18
C MET A 1 8.89 40.06 -22.38
N THR A 2 7.69 39.49 -22.22
CA THR A 2 7.46 38.20 -21.58
C THR A 2 7.62 37.12 -22.65
N THR A 3 8.75 36.44 -22.66
CA THR A 3 8.95 35.23 -23.48
C THR A 3 8.15 34.10 -22.86
N ALA A 4 6.98 33.82 -23.45
CA ALA A 4 6.21 32.61 -23.18
C ALA A 4 7.03 31.40 -23.66
N LEU A 5 7.59 30.62 -22.74
CA LEU A 5 8.06 29.27 -23.03
C LEU A 5 6.84 28.36 -23.16
N ALA A 6 6.22 28.36 -24.33
CA ALA A 6 5.34 27.27 -24.75
C ALA A 6 6.26 26.13 -25.23
N ALA A 7 6.66 25.23 -24.32
CA ALA A 7 7.26 23.98 -24.72
C ALA A 7 6.15 23.08 -25.27
N CYS A 8 6.09 22.97 -26.61
CA CYS A 8 5.26 21.97 -27.28
C CYS A 8 5.85 20.59 -26.99
N CYS A 9 5.29 19.86 -26.02
CA CYS A 9 5.56 18.43 -25.86
C CYS A 9 4.83 17.68 -26.98
N GLY A 10 5.44 17.70 -28.16
CA GLY A 10 4.97 16.95 -29.31
C GLY A 10 5.14 15.47 -29.06
N SER A 11 4.04 14.76 -28.83
CA SER A 11 3.91 13.29 -28.95
C SER A 11 4.82 12.40 -28.09
N THR A 12 5.54 12.93 -27.10
CA THR A 12 6.21 12.09 -26.09
C THR A 12 5.16 11.59 -25.09
N ALA A 13 4.73 10.34 -25.24
CA ALA A 13 4.07 9.65 -24.14
C ALA A 13 5.08 9.59 -22.98
N CYS A 14 4.72 10.15 -21.83
CA CYS A 14 5.53 9.98 -20.63
C CYS A 14 5.42 8.52 -20.22
N ASP A 15 6.43 7.71 -20.53
CA ASP A 15 6.52 6.31 -20.12
C ASP A 15 7.00 6.22 -18.65
N CYS A 16 6.29 6.91 -17.76
CA CYS A 16 6.58 6.90 -16.33
C CYS A 16 5.57 6.02 -15.62
N ASN A 17 6.04 4.87 -15.14
CA ASN A 17 5.21 3.88 -14.47
C ASN A 17 4.97 4.26 -12.99
N ASP A 18 4.33 5.40 -12.74
CA ASP A 18 4.15 5.92 -11.38
C ASP A 18 2.96 5.29 -10.63
N THR A 19 2.25 4.36 -11.28
CA THR A 19 1.03 3.72 -10.75
C THR A 19 1.22 3.11 -9.37
N PHE A 20 2.38 2.46 -9.14
CA PHE A 20 2.70 1.80 -7.88
C PHE A 20 3.86 2.46 -7.12
N ALA A 21 4.25 3.66 -7.53
CA ALA A 21 5.29 4.41 -6.88
C ALA A 21 4.99 4.55 -5.37
N ASP A 22 3.78 5.01 -5.05
CA ASP A 22 3.32 5.20 -3.66
C ASP A 22 2.47 4.03 -3.16
N ALA A 23 2.72 2.80 -3.64
CA ALA A 23 1.92 1.63 -3.30
C ALA A 23 2.70 0.53 -2.57
N VAL A 24 1.97 -0.18 -1.71
CA VAL A 24 2.35 -1.44 -1.08
C VAL A 24 1.31 -2.49 -1.45
N GLY A 25 1.76 -3.60 -2.03
CA GLY A 25 0.92 -4.76 -2.33
C GLY A 25 0.99 -5.79 -1.21
N LEU A 26 -0.14 -6.35 -0.80
CA LEU A 26 -0.22 -7.46 0.14
C LEU A 26 -0.70 -8.72 -0.58
N ARG A 27 0.18 -9.71 -0.73
CA ARG A 27 -0.14 -11.01 -1.31
C ARG A 27 -0.34 -12.04 -0.21
N PHE A 28 -1.57 -12.51 -0.05
CA PHE A 28 -1.86 -13.60 0.88
C PHE A 28 -1.49 -14.95 0.25
N ASP A 29 -0.73 -15.76 0.99
CA ASP A 29 -0.37 -17.10 0.52
C ASP A 29 -1.56 -18.05 0.54
N THR A 30 -1.99 -18.48 -0.65
CA THR A 30 -3.12 -19.41 -0.82
C THR A 30 -2.68 -20.84 -1.11
N LEU A 31 -1.36 -21.09 -1.20
CA LEU A 31 -0.80 -22.42 -1.42
C LEU A 31 -0.37 -23.04 -0.09
N GLY A 32 0.16 -22.22 0.83
CA GLY A 32 0.67 -22.68 2.12
C GLY A 32 2.00 -23.42 1.98
N THR A 33 2.63 -23.64 3.12
CA THR A 33 3.84 -24.44 3.28
C THR A 33 3.71 -25.34 4.52
N SER A 34 4.70 -26.19 4.77
CA SER A 34 4.74 -27.01 5.99
C SER A 34 4.82 -26.18 7.28
N SER A 35 5.28 -24.94 7.21
CA SER A 35 5.44 -24.04 8.36
C SER A 35 4.43 -22.88 8.38
N SER A 36 3.62 -22.71 7.34
CA SER A 36 2.63 -21.65 7.23
C SER A 36 1.37 -22.16 6.51
N PRO A 37 0.23 -22.34 7.20
CA PRO A 37 -0.98 -22.84 6.56
C PRO A 37 -1.54 -21.84 5.55
N ALA A 38 -2.09 -22.35 4.45
CA ALA A 38 -2.70 -21.52 3.40
C ALA A 38 -3.89 -20.69 3.91
N PHE A 39 -4.04 -19.46 3.42
CA PHE A 39 -5.26 -18.69 3.56
C PHE A 39 -6.38 -19.31 2.73
N LYS A 40 -7.59 -19.44 3.31
CA LYS A 40 -8.76 -19.86 2.54
C LYS A 40 -9.25 -18.68 1.72
N VAL A 41 -9.52 -18.91 0.43
CA VAL A 41 -10.04 -17.87 -0.47
C VAL A 41 -11.33 -17.23 0.09
N SER A 42 -12.17 -18.00 0.78
CA SER A 42 -13.37 -17.49 1.44
C SER A 42 -13.08 -16.45 2.53
N GLU A 43 -11.97 -16.57 3.25
CA GLU A 43 -11.56 -15.61 4.29
C GLU A 43 -11.05 -14.30 3.66
N LEU A 44 -10.45 -14.40 2.47
CA LEU A 44 -9.91 -13.26 1.73
C LEU A 44 -10.97 -12.45 0.97
N ARG A 45 -12.24 -12.89 1.01
CA ARG A 45 -13.37 -12.17 0.38
C ARG A 45 -13.80 -10.95 1.20
N THR A 46 -13.68 -11.02 2.52
CA THR A 46 -14.02 -9.90 3.41
C THR A 46 -12.77 -9.50 4.17
N VAL A 47 -12.16 -8.40 3.73
CA VAL A 47 -10.93 -7.87 4.33
C VAL A 47 -11.25 -6.52 4.95
N PHE A 48 -10.89 -6.35 6.21
CA PHE A 48 -10.99 -5.07 6.88
C PHE A 48 -9.62 -4.42 6.95
N LEU A 49 -9.57 -3.14 6.63
CA LEU A 49 -8.38 -2.32 6.78
C LEU A 49 -8.69 -1.18 7.72
N VAL A 50 -7.78 -0.95 8.65
CA VAL A 50 -7.82 0.17 9.58
C VAL A 50 -6.58 1.01 9.35
N ARG A 51 -6.75 2.32 9.20
CA ARG A 51 -5.69 3.29 9.05
C ARG A 51 -5.69 4.24 10.24
N ARG A 52 -4.51 4.51 10.79
CA ARG A 52 -4.29 5.50 11.84
C ARG A 52 -3.03 6.31 11.56
N LEU A 53 -2.97 7.55 12.01
CA LEU A 53 -1.76 8.36 11.88
C LEU A 53 -0.65 7.80 12.76
N LEU A 54 0.59 7.87 12.27
CA LEU A 54 1.77 7.50 13.07
C LEU A 54 2.05 8.48 14.20
N ARG A 55 1.77 9.76 13.95
CA ARG A 55 1.98 10.86 14.88
C ARG A 55 0.69 11.67 15.03
N PRO A 56 -0.34 11.08 15.66
CA PRO A 56 -1.61 11.78 15.87
C PRO A 56 -1.46 12.85 16.94
N ASP A 57 -2.18 13.96 16.78
CA ASP A 57 -2.48 14.84 17.91
C ASP A 57 -3.56 14.22 18.84
N ALA A 58 -3.86 14.90 19.95
CA ALA A 58 -4.80 14.40 20.95
C ALA A 58 -6.22 14.14 20.40
N GLN A 59 -6.67 14.90 19.39
CA GLN A 59 -7.99 14.74 18.78
C GLN A 59 -7.96 13.59 17.74
N GLN A 60 -6.84 13.42 17.06
CA GLN A 60 -6.64 12.39 16.03
C GLN A 60 -6.40 10.99 16.59
N LEU A 61 -6.00 10.85 17.86
CA LEU A 61 -5.82 9.55 18.51
C LEU A 61 -7.08 8.68 18.47
N LEU A 62 -8.26 9.31 18.43
CA LEU A 62 -9.55 8.64 18.42
C LEU A 62 -10.10 8.39 17.00
N LEU A 63 -9.44 8.90 15.97
CA LEU A 63 -9.91 8.85 14.58
C LEU A 63 -9.13 7.77 13.83
N ALA A 64 -9.70 6.56 13.80
CA ALA A 64 -9.25 5.49 12.93
C ALA A 64 -10.23 5.33 11.77
N ASP A 65 -9.73 5.42 10.55
CA ASP A 65 -10.52 5.12 9.36
C ASP A 65 -10.59 3.61 9.22
N THR A 66 -11.78 3.06 8.95
CA THR A 66 -11.95 1.64 8.64
C THR A 66 -12.63 1.49 7.29
N VAL A 67 -12.04 0.68 6.42
CA VAL A 67 -12.64 0.26 5.16
C VAL A 67 -12.87 -1.25 5.19
N GLN A 68 -14.02 -1.66 4.70
CA GLN A 68 -14.34 -3.06 4.41
C GLN A 68 -14.23 -3.28 2.91
N LEU A 69 -13.47 -4.28 2.51
CA LEU A 69 -13.36 -4.71 1.12
C LEU A 69 -14.10 -6.03 0.96
N GLU A 70 -15.16 -5.97 0.16
CA GLU A 70 -15.85 -7.14 -0.37
C GLU A 70 -15.24 -7.50 -1.72
N ARG A 71 -14.65 -8.69 -1.81
CA ARG A 71 -13.85 -9.14 -2.95
C ARG A 71 -14.52 -10.36 -3.59
N THR A 72 -14.50 -10.39 -4.91
CA THR A 72 -14.84 -11.61 -5.66
C THR A 72 -13.77 -12.69 -5.44
N THR A 73 -14.07 -13.94 -5.78
CA THR A 73 -13.11 -15.05 -5.72
C THR A 73 -11.84 -14.76 -6.54
N LEU A 74 -11.98 -14.11 -7.70
CA LEU A 74 -10.83 -13.72 -8.53
C LEU A 74 -10.00 -12.64 -7.82
N GLN A 75 -10.65 -11.58 -7.32
CA GLN A 75 -9.97 -10.51 -6.61
C GLN A 75 -9.31 -10.98 -5.33
N ALA A 76 -9.89 -11.95 -4.61
CA ALA A 76 -9.34 -12.52 -3.38
C ALA A 76 -7.97 -13.19 -3.58
N ARG A 77 -7.66 -13.61 -4.81
CA ARG A 77 -6.34 -14.15 -5.20
C ARG A 77 -5.35 -13.08 -5.62
N GLN A 78 -5.83 -11.87 -5.91
CA GLN A 78 -5.02 -10.72 -6.31
C GLN A 78 -4.41 -10.02 -5.09
N PRO A 79 -3.35 -9.21 -5.26
CA PRO A 79 -2.76 -8.50 -4.14
C PRO A 79 -3.74 -7.43 -3.67
N LEU A 80 -3.80 -7.21 -2.37
CA LEU A 80 -4.48 -6.05 -1.81
C LEU A 80 -3.54 -4.84 -1.94
N ILE A 81 -3.98 -3.80 -2.66
CA ILE A 81 -3.19 -2.59 -2.88
C ILE A 81 -3.51 -1.55 -1.82
N LEU A 82 -2.46 -1.03 -1.19
CA LEU A 82 -2.48 0.11 -0.29
C LEU A 82 -1.66 1.23 -0.91
N ASN A 83 -2.27 2.39 -1.16
CA ASN A 83 -1.59 3.60 -1.62
C ASN A 83 -2.24 4.84 -0.99
N ASN A 84 -1.91 6.03 -1.50
CA ASN A 84 -2.43 7.30 -0.99
C ASN A 84 -3.97 7.45 -1.09
N THR A 85 -4.60 6.79 -2.07
CA THR A 85 -6.01 6.99 -2.44
C THR A 85 -6.84 5.70 -2.48
N THR A 86 -6.23 4.55 -2.20
CA THR A 86 -6.85 3.22 -2.23
C THR A 86 -6.30 2.37 -1.08
N PRO A 87 -7.16 1.68 -0.32
CA PRO A 87 -8.62 1.66 -0.43
C PRO A 87 -9.30 2.84 0.29
N PHE A 88 -8.51 3.66 0.99
CA PHE A 88 -8.99 4.84 1.68
C PHE A 88 -8.94 6.06 0.77
N SER A 89 -9.92 6.95 0.88
CA SER A 89 -9.81 8.27 0.25
C SER A 89 -8.60 9.05 0.78
N GLN A 90 -8.08 9.93 -0.07
CA GLN A 90 -7.00 10.83 0.29
C GLN A 90 -7.47 11.81 1.37
N ALA A 91 -6.74 11.89 2.47
CA ALA A 91 -7.01 12.83 3.55
C ALA A 91 -6.00 13.98 3.51
N GLY A 92 -6.37 15.07 2.81
CA GLY A 92 -5.50 16.24 2.60
C GLY A 92 -4.23 15.89 1.84
N ASN A 93 -3.08 16.42 2.29
CA ASN A 93 -1.77 16.18 1.67
C ASN A 93 -1.03 14.96 2.25
N ARG A 94 -1.71 14.16 3.07
CA ARG A 94 -1.08 13.03 3.76
C ARG A 94 -0.85 11.88 2.79
N LYS A 95 0.32 11.25 2.93
CA LYS A 95 0.81 10.15 2.08
C LYS A 95 0.87 8.85 2.86
N LEU A 96 1.08 7.74 2.15
CA LEU A 96 1.14 6.38 2.69
C LEU A 96 2.07 6.25 3.91
N ASP A 97 3.20 6.95 3.90
CA ASP A 97 4.25 6.95 4.94
C ASP A 97 3.86 7.64 6.25
N GLN A 98 2.72 8.33 6.30
CA GLN A 98 2.23 9.02 7.50
C GLN A 98 1.30 8.18 8.36
N TYR A 99 1.03 6.94 7.93
CA TYR A 99 0.05 6.06 8.56
C TYR A 99 0.65 4.72 8.99
N ALA A 100 0.03 4.16 10.01
CA ALA A 100 0.07 2.73 10.29
C ALA A 100 -1.24 2.10 9.81
N TYR A 101 -1.13 0.84 9.38
CA TYR A 101 -2.26 0.07 8.88
C TYR A 101 -2.40 -1.24 9.65
N ARG A 102 -3.64 -1.63 9.89
CA ARG A 102 -3.97 -2.99 10.34
C ARG A 102 -4.91 -3.61 9.33
N VAL A 103 -4.57 -4.81 8.90
CA VAL A 103 -5.41 -5.64 8.05
C VAL A 103 -5.89 -6.80 8.89
N TYR A 104 -7.20 -7.05 8.90
CA TYR A 104 -7.74 -8.23 9.56
C TYR A 104 -8.79 -8.92 8.70
N LEU A 105 -8.86 -10.24 8.87
CA LEU A 105 -9.83 -11.09 8.18
C LEU A 105 -10.91 -11.48 9.19
N ALA A 106 -12.15 -11.17 8.85
CA ALA A 106 -13.31 -11.45 9.69
C ALA A 106 -14.57 -11.62 8.83
N PRO A 107 -15.54 -12.43 9.27
CA PRO A 107 -16.79 -12.62 8.53
C PRO A 107 -17.66 -11.36 8.52
N THR A 108 -17.57 -10.51 9.55
CA THR A 108 -18.31 -9.25 9.67
C THR A 108 -17.48 -8.20 10.41
N ARG A 109 -17.86 -6.92 10.28
CA ARG A 109 -17.17 -5.79 10.95
C ARG A 109 -17.24 -5.86 12.48
N THR A 110 -18.31 -6.44 13.01
CA THR A 110 -18.58 -6.55 14.45
C THR A 110 -18.11 -7.88 15.04
N ALA A 111 -17.51 -8.74 14.22
CA ALA A 111 -16.99 -10.01 14.68
C ALA A 111 -15.93 -9.78 15.77
N LYS A 112 -16.13 -10.38 16.94
CA LYS A 112 -15.16 -10.30 18.04
C LYS A 112 -13.91 -11.17 17.79
N ILE A 113 -14.02 -12.13 16.87
CA ILE A 113 -12.95 -13.08 16.53
C ILE A 113 -12.54 -12.81 15.10
N HIS A 114 -11.25 -12.49 14.92
CA HIS A 114 -10.61 -12.39 13.62
C HIS A 114 -9.94 -13.72 13.31
N SER A 115 -9.98 -14.16 12.05
CA SER A 115 -9.20 -15.33 11.63
C SER A 115 -7.74 -14.99 11.38
N PHE A 116 -7.42 -13.70 11.24
CA PHE A 116 -6.06 -13.22 11.01
C PHE A 116 -5.95 -11.71 11.26
N ASP A 117 -4.79 -11.27 11.73
CA ASP A 117 -4.40 -9.88 11.87
C ASP A 117 -2.98 -9.67 11.32
N TYR A 118 -2.77 -8.55 10.64
CA TYR A 118 -1.49 -8.14 10.09
C TYR A 118 -1.31 -6.63 10.26
N ALA A 119 -0.16 -6.22 10.79
CA ALA A 119 0.16 -4.82 10.97
C ALA A 119 1.23 -4.39 9.97
N ILE A 120 1.00 -3.25 9.33
CA ILE A 120 2.04 -2.43 8.70
C ILE A 120 2.27 -1.27 9.66
N ASP A 121 3.37 -1.32 10.39
CA ASP A 121 3.66 -0.38 11.46
C ASP A 121 4.07 0.98 10.92
N SER A 122 4.82 1.00 9.82
CA SER A 122 5.17 2.22 9.08
C SER A 122 5.70 1.88 7.69
N VAL A 123 5.62 2.84 6.79
CA VAL A 123 6.29 2.81 5.49
C VAL A 123 7.28 3.97 5.46
N GLN A 124 8.51 3.71 5.04
CA GLN A 124 9.47 4.74 4.69
C GLN A 124 9.57 4.82 3.19
N LEU A 125 9.12 5.94 2.63
CA LEU A 125 9.12 6.20 1.20
C LEU A 125 10.02 7.39 0.91
N THR A 126 10.85 7.27 -0.12
CA THR A 126 11.64 8.40 -0.64
C THR A 126 11.53 8.39 -2.15
N THR A 127 10.98 9.47 -2.68
CA THR A 127 10.80 9.71 -4.11
C THR A 127 11.67 10.87 -4.56
N GLU A 128 12.32 10.71 -5.69
CA GLU A 128 12.98 11.80 -6.40
C GLU A 128 12.07 12.30 -7.53
N TYR A 129 11.92 13.61 -7.58
CA TYR A 129 11.22 14.28 -8.67
C TYR A 129 12.18 14.48 -9.83
N GLN A 130 11.81 13.95 -11.00
CA GLN A 130 12.52 14.16 -12.25
C GLN A 130 11.61 14.90 -13.22
N ALA A 131 12.09 16.01 -13.74
CA ALA A 131 11.39 16.76 -14.77
C ALA A 131 12.37 17.23 -15.84
N ASP A 132 12.03 16.97 -17.09
CA ASP A 132 12.79 17.35 -18.27
C ASP A 132 12.11 18.51 -19.04
N GLY A 133 11.07 19.10 -18.45
CA GLY A 133 10.27 20.16 -19.05
C GLY A 133 9.07 19.67 -19.86
N CYS A 134 8.97 18.36 -20.14
CA CYS A 134 7.83 17.75 -20.82
C CYS A 134 7.09 16.68 -20.02
N CYS A 135 7.83 15.98 -19.16
CA CYS A 135 7.29 14.98 -18.27
C CYS A 135 7.71 15.27 -16.83
N THR A 136 6.87 14.87 -15.89
CA THR A 136 7.19 14.86 -14.47
C THR A 136 7.03 13.43 -13.97
N CYS A 137 8.12 12.85 -13.47
CA CYS A 137 8.16 11.45 -13.07
C CYS A 137 8.72 11.34 -11.66
N PHE A 138 8.17 10.42 -10.89
CA PHE A 138 8.57 10.20 -9.50
C PHE A 138 9.30 8.87 -9.38
N ASN A 139 10.62 8.88 -9.18
CA ASN A 139 11.36 7.64 -8.98
C ASN A 139 11.50 7.31 -7.50
N ASN A 140 11.06 6.13 -7.06
CA ASN A 140 11.30 5.69 -5.69
C ASN A 140 12.74 5.24 -5.48
N THR A 141 13.50 6.06 -4.77
CA THR A 141 14.85 5.68 -4.36
C THR A 141 14.86 4.81 -3.11
N ARG A 142 13.77 4.80 -2.32
CA ARG A 142 13.61 3.96 -1.13
C ARG A 142 12.14 3.63 -0.86
N LYS A 143 11.84 2.35 -0.62
CA LYS A 143 10.54 1.88 -0.12
C LYS A 143 10.75 0.76 0.89
N LEU A 144 10.74 1.09 2.18
CA LEU A 144 10.92 0.14 3.28
C LEU A 144 9.64 0.02 4.09
N VAL A 145 9.23 -1.22 4.39
CA VAL A 145 7.99 -1.47 5.14
C VAL A 145 8.27 -2.24 6.41
N TYR A 146 7.83 -1.70 7.55
CA TYR A 146 7.92 -2.32 8.86
C TYR A 146 6.59 -3.01 9.17
N VAL A 147 6.65 -4.27 9.59
CA VAL A 147 5.46 -5.10 9.78
C VAL A 147 5.51 -5.89 11.07
N ASN A 148 4.35 -6.06 11.70
CA ASN A 148 4.13 -6.89 12.89
C ASN A 148 5.15 -6.67 14.03
N GLY A 149 5.55 -5.43 14.27
CA GLY A 149 6.52 -5.05 15.30
C GLY A 149 7.98 -5.41 14.98
N SER A 150 8.28 -5.87 13.77
CA SER A 150 9.64 -6.18 13.35
C SER A 150 10.50 -4.92 13.30
N ALA A 151 11.69 -4.98 13.93
CA ALA A 151 12.69 -3.92 13.82
C ALA A 151 13.39 -3.88 12.46
N SER A 152 13.37 -5.01 11.73
CA SER A 152 13.94 -5.10 10.38
C SER A 152 12.85 -4.86 9.34
N PRO A 153 13.02 -3.87 8.46
CA PRO A 153 12.05 -3.62 7.39
C PRO A 153 12.22 -4.61 6.24
N ILE A 154 11.15 -4.74 5.46
CA ILE A 154 11.17 -5.40 4.15
C ILE A 154 11.38 -4.33 3.09
N ASN A 155 12.36 -4.52 2.21
CA ASN A 155 12.60 -3.62 1.10
C ASN A 155 11.67 -3.98 -0.07
N LEU A 156 10.80 -3.04 -0.44
CA LEU A 156 9.86 -3.15 -1.57
C LEU A 156 10.19 -2.15 -2.67
N LYS A 157 11.39 -1.58 -2.68
CA LYS A 157 11.86 -0.80 -3.81
C LYS A 157 11.96 -1.75 -5.02
N ASP A 158 11.39 -1.33 -6.13
CA ASP A 158 11.59 -2.02 -7.41
C ASP A 158 13.08 -2.00 -7.77
N ALA A 159 13.61 -3.19 -8.09
CA ALA A 159 15.02 -3.35 -8.42
C ALA A 159 15.37 -2.70 -9.76
N ASP A 160 14.41 -2.67 -10.68
CA ASP A 160 14.57 -2.10 -12.02
C ASP A 160 14.44 -0.56 -12.01
N GLY A 161 13.96 0.02 -10.91
CA GLY A 161 13.73 1.47 -10.80
C GLY A 161 12.49 1.97 -11.53
N GLU A 162 11.67 1.07 -12.06
CA GLU A 162 10.48 1.35 -12.87
C GLU A 162 9.20 1.42 -12.03
N ASN A 163 9.34 1.62 -10.71
CA ASN A 163 8.23 1.74 -9.76
C ASN A 163 7.22 0.57 -9.82
N GLY A 164 7.65 -0.61 -10.24
CA GLY A 164 6.86 -1.82 -10.23
C GLY A 164 6.31 -2.17 -8.84
N LEU A 165 5.19 -2.89 -8.83
CA LEU A 165 4.61 -3.37 -7.58
C LEU A 165 5.44 -4.54 -7.02
N VAL A 166 6.27 -4.26 -6.02
CA VAL A 166 6.88 -5.30 -5.17
C VAL A 166 5.94 -5.58 -4.00
N GLU A 167 5.56 -6.85 -3.84
CA GLU A 167 4.53 -7.27 -2.90
C GLU A 167 5.12 -7.81 -1.59
N LEU A 168 4.42 -7.56 -0.48
CA LEU A 168 4.63 -8.27 0.77
C LEU A 168 3.92 -9.62 0.71
N ASN A 169 4.69 -10.68 0.88
CA ASN A 169 4.15 -12.01 1.09
C ASN A 169 3.61 -12.12 2.52
N VAL A 170 2.29 -12.13 2.65
CA VAL A 170 1.56 -12.29 3.89
C VAL A 170 1.37 -13.78 4.15
N LEU A 171 2.13 -14.28 5.12
CA LEU A 171 2.09 -15.66 5.57
C LEU A 171 1.26 -15.80 6.84
N ARG A 172 0.54 -16.92 6.97
CA ARG A 172 -0.15 -17.26 8.20
C ARG A 172 0.87 -17.84 9.17
N LYS A 173 1.03 -17.24 10.36
CA LYS A 173 1.82 -17.87 11.41
C LYS A 173 1.09 -19.15 11.87
N PRO A 174 1.82 -20.25 12.15
CA PRO A 174 1.23 -21.49 12.62
C PRO A 174 0.51 -21.33 13.96
#